data_AF-A0A9P8DXC9-F1
#
_entry.id   AF-A0A9P8DXC9-F1
#
_cell.length_a   1.000
_cell.length_b   1.000
_cell.length_c   1.000
_cell.angle_alpha   90.00
_cell.angle_beta   90.00
_cell.angle_gamma   90.00
#
_symmetry.space_group_name_H-M   'P 1'
#
loop_
_entity.id
_entity.type
_entity.pdbx_description
1 polymer ?
#
loop_
_entity_poly.entity_id
_entity_poly.type
_entity_poly.pdbx_seq_one_letter_code
_entity_poly.pdbx_strand_id
1 'polypeptide(L)'
;DTAELEGMMTTAEEVDDFIATGIDFLAPAFGNVHGDYHGVENIHLDYERLESIQKKVDGRVQIVLHGTNEFIPEILNKCIERGVTRVNVNKMVLSDYFAYTAEKTGKVPLTEQLETGTDLIKKQCEYWIDNMGCAGKAGTY
;
A
#
# COMPACT_ATOMS: atom_id res chain seq x y z
N ASP A 1 14.66 -8.61 -13.61
CA ASP A 1 14.69 -8.07 -14.98
C ASP A 1 13.89 -6.77 -14.96
N THR A 2 14.55 -5.64 -14.78
CA THR A 2 13.90 -4.33 -14.57
C THR A 2 13.45 -3.68 -15.89
N ALA A 3 13.93 -4.18 -17.02
CA ALA A 3 13.56 -3.70 -18.35
C ALA A 3 12.12 -4.06 -18.76
N GLU A 4 11.58 -5.19 -18.28
CA GLU A 4 10.18 -5.56 -18.55
C GLU A 4 9.18 -4.67 -17.78
N LEU A 5 9.59 -4.09 -16.64
CA LEU A 5 8.74 -3.24 -15.81
C LEU A 5 8.55 -1.83 -16.38
N GLU A 6 9.52 -1.30 -17.15
CA GLU A 6 9.39 0.03 -17.77
C GLU A 6 8.22 0.10 -18.76
N GLY A 7 7.97 -0.98 -19.51
CA GLY A 7 6.84 -1.09 -20.44
C GLY A 7 5.47 -1.26 -19.76
N MET A 8 5.44 -1.43 -18.43
CA MET A 8 4.21 -1.62 -17.63
C MET A 8 3.90 -0.42 -16.72
N MET A 9 4.66 0.68 -16.82
CA MET A 9 4.43 1.88 -16.01
C MET A 9 3.34 2.75 -16.63
N THR A 10 2.47 3.32 -15.78
CA THR A 10 1.39 4.20 -16.21
C THR A 10 1.93 5.45 -16.90
N THR A 11 1.40 5.76 -18.09
CA THR A 11 1.74 6.98 -18.84
C THR A 11 0.71 8.09 -18.63
N ALA A 12 1.07 9.32 -18.99
CA ALA A 12 0.16 10.46 -18.88
C ALA A 12 -1.02 10.39 -19.87
N GLU A 13 -0.86 9.73 -21.03
CA GLU A 13 -1.98 9.53 -21.96
C GLU A 13 -3.02 8.57 -21.36
N GLU A 14 -2.57 7.46 -20.76
CA GLU A 14 -3.44 6.47 -20.14
C GLU A 14 -4.28 7.07 -19.00
N VAL A 15 -3.74 8.06 -18.27
CA VAL A 15 -4.48 8.72 -17.17
C VAL A 15 -5.78 9.34 -17.66
N ASP A 16 -5.77 10.11 -18.76
CA ASP A 16 -6.98 10.77 -19.26
C ASP A 16 -7.99 9.75 -19.79
N ASP A 17 -7.50 8.73 -20.51
CA ASP A 17 -8.34 7.65 -21.04
C ASP A 17 -9.03 6.88 -19.90
N PHE A 18 -8.32 6.57 -18.83
CA PHE A 18 -8.89 5.89 -17.67
C PHE A 18 -9.88 6.78 -16.92
N ILE A 19 -9.58 8.07 -16.69
CA ILE A 19 -10.53 9.00 -16.06
C ILE A 19 -11.83 9.10 -16.88
N ALA A 20 -11.75 9.10 -18.21
CA ALA A 20 -12.91 9.16 -19.10
C ALA A 20 -13.86 7.95 -18.94
N THR A 21 -13.40 6.85 -18.34
CA THR A 21 -14.27 5.69 -18.02
C THR A 21 -15.21 5.95 -16.84
N GLY A 22 -15.04 7.06 -16.10
CA GLY A 22 -15.88 7.44 -14.96
C GLY A 22 -15.46 6.81 -13.63
N ILE A 23 -14.19 6.42 -13.49
CA ILE A 23 -13.62 5.93 -12.22
C ILE A 23 -13.48 7.04 -11.18
N ASP A 24 -13.60 6.68 -9.90
CA ASP A 24 -13.29 7.58 -8.77
C ASP A 24 -11.84 7.45 -8.28
N PHE A 25 -11.20 6.31 -8.60
CA PHE A 25 -9.90 5.91 -8.07
C PHE A 25 -8.98 5.42 -9.20
N LEU A 26 -7.74 5.89 -9.22
CA LEU A 26 -6.70 5.45 -10.14
C LEU A 26 -5.56 4.80 -9.35
N ALA A 27 -5.16 3.59 -9.73
CA ALA A 27 -4.02 2.87 -9.15
C ALA A 27 -2.86 2.83 -10.15
N PRO A 28 -1.94 3.82 -10.13
CA PRO A 28 -0.85 3.87 -11.11
C PRO A 28 0.23 2.84 -10.80
N ALA A 29 0.87 2.35 -11.86
CA ALA A 29 2.13 1.61 -11.80
C ALA A 29 3.29 2.60 -11.97
N PHE A 30 4.14 2.71 -10.94
CA PHE A 30 5.32 3.60 -10.93
C PHE A 30 6.54 2.89 -10.34
N GLY A 31 6.65 1.58 -10.57
CA GLY A 31 7.72 0.72 -10.03
C GLY A 31 7.29 -0.14 -8.83
N ASN A 32 6.08 0.07 -8.30
CA ASN A 32 5.49 -0.78 -7.27
C ASN A 32 5.01 -2.13 -7.85
N VAL A 33 5.24 -3.23 -7.13
CA VAL A 33 4.85 -4.59 -7.52
C VAL A 33 4.09 -5.32 -6.40
N HIS A 34 3.26 -6.29 -6.76
CA HIS A 34 2.66 -7.20 -5.78
C HIS A 34 3.62 -8.35 -5.45
N GLY A 35 3.73 -8.68 -4.17
CA GLY A 35 4.67 -9.68 -3.68
C GLY A 35 5.82 -9.06 -2.92
N ASP A 36 6.80 -9.87 -2.57
CA ASP A 36 7.96 -9.42 -1.81
C ASP A 36 9.01 -8.80 -2.73
N TYR A 37 9.64 -7.71 -2.28
CA TYR A 37 10.78 -7.09 -2.96
C TYR A 37 12.10 -7.77 -2.56
N HIS A 38 12.05 -8.67 -1.57
CA HIS A 38 13.19 -9.37 -1.00
C HIS A 38 14.20 -8.41 -0.38
N GLY A 39 13.71 -7.31 0.20
CA GLY A 39 14.55 -6.27 0.82
C GLY A 39 14.08 -4.87 0.47
N VAL A 40 14.11 -3.98 1.46
CA VAL A 40 13.71 -2.57 1.31
C VAL A 40 14.58 -1.86 0.27
N GLU A 41 15.86 -2.26 0.17
CA GLU A 41 16.83 -1.76 -0.79
C GLU A 41 16.49 -2.04 -2.25
N ASN A 42 15.65 -3.06 -2.52
CA ASN A 42 15.22 -3.43 -3.86
C ASN A 42 13.93 -2.68 -4.29
N ILE A 43 13.35 -1.87 -3.40
CA ILE A 43 12.17 -1.06 -3.70
C ILE A 43 12.63 0.15 -4.52
N HIS A 44 12.35 0.12 -5.83
CA HIS A 44 12.67 1.20 -6.76
C HIS A 44 11.38 1.84 -7.28
N LEU A 45 11.00 2.96 -6.68
CA LEU A 45 9.81 3.73 -7.06
C LEU A 45 10.19 4.97 -7.85
N ASP A 46 9.49 5.19 -8.96
CA ASP A 46 9.58 6.39 -9.79
C ASP A 46 8.66 7.49 -9.21
N TYR A 47 9.19 8.23 -8.25
CA TYR A 47 8.47 9.31 -7.58
C TYR A 47 8.14 10.49 -8.52
N GLU A 48 8.98 10.74 -9.53
CA GLU A 48 8.74 11.79 -10.53
C GLU A 48 7.53 11.44 -11.39
N ARG A 49 7.40 10.17 -11.78
CA ARG A 49 6.19 9.67 -12.45
C ARG A 49 4.96 9.82 -11.58
N LEU A 50 5.01 9.42 -10.31
CA LEU A 50 3.87 9.58 -9.40
C LEU A 50 3.43 11.06 -9.30
N GLU A 51 4.38 12.00 -9.19
CA GLU A 51 4.07 13.43 -9.20
C GLU A 51 3.46 13.91 -10.53
N SER A 52 3.97 13.44 -11.66
CA SER A 52 3.42 13.81 -12.97
C SER A 52 2.00 13.26 -13.18
N ILE A 53 1.72 12.03 -12.74
CA ILE A 53 0.39 11.42 -12.74
C ILE A 53 -0.54 12.23 -11.83
N GLN A 54 -0.11 12.59 -10.62
CA GLN A 54 -0.93 13.40 -9.71
C GLN A 54 -1.28 14.76 -10.31
N LYS A 55 -0.30 15.45 -10.93
CA LYS A 55 -0.54 16.72 -11.64
C LYS A 55 -1.52 16.54 -12.80
N LYS A 56 -1.39 15.44 -13.53
CA LYS A 56 -2.30 15.12 -14.64
C LYS A 56 -3.71 14.86 -14.13
N VAL A 57 -3.86 14.07 -13.07
CA VAL A 57 -5.16 13.78 -12.43
C VAL A 57 -5.87 15.06 -12.00
N ASP A 58 -5.15 16.05 -11.50
CA ASP A 58 -5.67 17.39 -11.16
C ASP A 58 -6.93 17.33 -10.27
N GLY A 59 -6.91 16.43 -9.28
CA GLY A 59 -8.02 16.22 -8.34
C GLY A 59 -9.29 15.60 -8.92
N ARG A 60 -9.31 15.20 -10.20
CA ARG A 60 -10.48 14.56 -10.84
C ARG A 60 -10.78 13.18 -10.26
N VAL A 61 -9.75 12.47 -9.81
CA VAL A 61 -9.84 11.14 -9.17
C VAL A 61 -8.85 11.03 -8.02
N GLN A 62 -9.03 10.04 -7.15
CA GLN A 62 -8.13 9.76 -6.02
C GLN A 62 -7.06 8.74 -6.41
N ILE A 63 -5.83 8.90 -5.91
CA ILE A 63 -4.72 7.96 -6.18
C ILE A 63 -4.67 6.86 -5.12
N VAL A 64 -4.56 5.62 -5.61
CA VAL A 64 -4.45 4.40 -4.81
C VAL A 64 -3.07 3.78 -4.97
N LEU A 65 -2.45 3.42 -3.84
CA LEU A 65 -1.17 2.71 -3.80
C LEU A 65 -1.39 1.21 -3.58
N HIS A 66 -0.79 0.40 -4.45
CA HIS A 66 -0.74 -1.07 -4.37
C HIS A 66 0.70 -1.55 -4.15
N GLY A 67 0.87 -2.82 -3.79
CA GLY A 67 2.19 -3.44 -3.80
C GLY A 67 3.10 -2.95 -2.67
N THR A 68 2.56 -2.83 -1.46
CA THR A 68 3.22 -2.19 -0.32
C THR A 68 3.99 -3.17 0.58
N ASN A 69 4.14 -4.43 0.19
CA ASN A 69 4.89 -5.38 1.01
C ASN A 69 6.31 -4.83 1.26
N GLU A 70 6.80 -4.99 2.48
CA GLU A 70 8.15 -4.53 2.91
C GLU A 70 8.34 -3.00 2.88
N PHE A 71 7.30 -2.20 2.58
CA PHE A 71 7.39 -0.76 2.70
C PHE A 71 7.60 -0.36 4.17
N ILE A 72 8.40 0.68 4.36
CA ILE A 72 8.62 1.35 5.65
C ILE A 72 7.87 2.70 5.68
N PRO A 73 7.60 3.28 6.87
CA PRO A 73 6.89 4.55 6.98
C PRO A 73 7.44 5.66 6.08
N GLU A 74 8.76 5.74 5.92
CA GLU A 74 9.43 6.74 5.08
C GLU A 74 9.06 6.62 3.61
N ILE A 75 8.88 5.40 3.09
CA ILE A 75 8.46 5.17 1.69
C ILE A 75 6.99 5.57 1.53
N LEU A 76 6.13 5.13 2.45
CA LEU A 76 4.70 5.46 2.41
C LEU A 76 4.45 6.97 2.53
N ASN A 77 5.16 7.65 3.43
CA ASN A 77 5.04 9.10 3.58
C ASN A 77 5.43 9.84 2.30
N LYS A 78 6.49 9.42 1.60
CA LYS A 78 6.83 10.00 0.29
C LYS A 78 5.73 9.83 -0.75
N CYS A 79 5.01 8.71 -0.73
CA CYS A 79 3.86 8.49 -1.61
C CYS A 79 2.67 9.37 -1.23
N ILE A 80 2.37 9.49 0.07
CA ILE A 80 1.27 10.33 0.60
C ILE A 80 1.51 11.81 0.30
N GLU A 81 2.73 12.31 0.51
CA GLU A 81 3.15 13.67 0.15
C GLU A 81 2.93 13.99 -1.34
N ARG A 82 2.87 12.97 -2.19
CA ARG A 82 2.66 13.06 -3.64
C ARG A 82 1.22 12.80 -4.07
N GLY A 83 0.28 12.77 -3.13
CA GLY A 83 -1.15 12.74 -3.42
C GLY A 83 -1.80 11.35 -3.37
N VAL A 84 -1.10 10.32 -2.89
CA VAL A 84 -1.76 9.04 -2.55
C VAL A 84 -2.72 9.27 -1.40
N THR A 85 -3.99 8.90 -1.58
CA THR A 85 -5.04 9.03 -0.55
C THR A 85 -5.56 7.68 -0.05
N ARG A 86 -5.25 6.59 -0.75
CA ARG A 86 -5.65 5.23 -0.38
C ARG A 86 -4.47 4.28 -0.49
N VAL A 87 -4.16 3.56 0.59
CA VAL A 87 -3.08 2.58 0.63
C VAL A 87 -3.66 1.19 0.83
N ASN A 88 -3.42 0.30 -0.12
CA ASN A 88 -3.84 -1.10 0.00
C ASN A 88 -2.76 -1.89 0.75
N VAL A 89 -3.17 -2.57 1.81
CA VAL A 89 -2.28 -3.36 2.68
C VAL A 89 -2.68 -4.84 2.67
N ASN A 90 -1.70 -5.73 2.82
CA ASN A 90 -1.94 -7.16 3.00
C ASN A 90 -0.90 -7.75 3.95
N LYS A 91 0.26 -8.20 3.43
CA LYS A 91 1.30 -8.83 4.25
C LYS A 91 1.77 -7.94 5.40
N MET A 92 1.84 -6.61 5.19
CA MET A 92 2.21 -5.64 6.23
C MET A 92 1.41 -5.75 7.54
N VAL A 93 0.14 -6.17 7.46
CA VAL A 93 -0.73 -6.33 8.64
C VAL A 93 -0.92 -7.79 9.06
N LEU A 94 -0.43 -8.75 8.26
CA LEU A 94 -0.62 -10.18 8.50
C LEU A 94 0.66 -10.94 8.84
N SER A 95 1.85 -10.37 8.63
CA SER A 95 3.14 -11.07 8.85
C SER A 95 3.25 -11.69 10.24
N ASP A 96 2.97 -10.91 11.30
CA ASP A 96 3.06 -11.38 12.68
C ASP A 96 2.00 -12.45 12.98
N TYR A 97 0.78 -12.27 12.44
CA TYR A 97 -0.28 -13.27 12.52
C TYR A 97 0.12 -14.59 11.86
N PHE A 98 0.73 -14.55 10.68
CA PHE A 98 1.19 -15.75 9.98
C PHE A 98 2.33 -16.44 10.72
N ALA A 99 3.30 -15.67 11.24
CA ALA A 99 4.39 -16.21 12.04
C ALA A 99 3.85 -16.91 13.30
N TYR A 100 2.95 -16.25 14.03
CA TYR A 100 2.29 -16.81 15.20
C TYR A 100 1.48 -18.06 14.86
N THR A 101 0.69 -18.02 13.79
CA THR A 101 -0.10 -19.16 13.33
C THR A 101 0.78 -20.35 12.98
N ALA A 102 1.86 -20.14 12.22
CA ALA A 102 2.80 -21.20 11.87
C ALA A 102 3.46 -21.80 13.12
N GLU A 103 3.74 -20.98 14.13
CA GLU A 103 4.36 -21.44 15.37
C GLU A 103 3.39 -22.17 16.30
N LYS A 104 2.16 -21.68 16.46
CA LYS A 104 1.22 -22.09 17.53
C LYS A 104 0.11 -23.03 17.10
N THR A 105 -0.11 -23.23 15.80
CA THR A 105 -1.18 -24.12 15.32
C THR A 105 -1.08 -25.51 15.94
N GLY A 106 -2.18 -25.94 16.57
CA GLY A 106 -2.29 -27.23 17.26
C GLY A 106 -1.57 -27.30 18.61
N LYS A 107 -0.96 -26.20 19.08
CA LYS A 107 -0.23 -26.12 20.37
C LYS A 107 -0.97 -25.32 21.44
N VAL A 108 -1.96 -24.52 21.03
CA VAL A 108 -2.81 -23.72 21.92
C VAL A 108 -4.29 -23.97 21.60
N PRO A 109 -5.23 -23.69 22.51
CA PRO A 109 -6.65 -23.74 22.20
C PRO A 109 -7.01 -22.85 21.01
N LEU A 110 -7.98 -23.28 20.19
CA LEU A 110 -8.40 -22.51 19.01
C LEU A 110 -8.82 -21.08 19.37
N THR A 111 -9.47 -20.88 20.52
CA THR A 111 -9.87 -19.56 21.01
C THR A 111 -8.67 -18.66 21.24
N GLU A 112 -7.65 -19.14 21.94
CA GLU A 112 -6.41 -18.38 22.19
C GLU A 112 -5.70 -18.03 20.87
N GLN A 113 -5.69 -18.96 19.91
CA GLN A 113 -5.08 -18.73 18.61
C GLN A 113 -5.78 -17.61 17.83
N LEU A 114 -7.11 -17.61 17.82
CA LEU A 114 -7.90 -16.59 17.14
C LEU A 114 -7.79 -15.23 17.84
N GLU A 115 -7.84 -15.21 19.17
CA GLU A 115 -7.72 -13.98 19.98
C GLU A 115 -6.34 -13.34 19.78
N THR A 116 -5.27 -14.08 20.03
CA THR A 116 -3.90 -13.58 19.87
C THR A 116 -3.62 -13.20 18.42
N GLY A 117 -4.10 -14.00 17.46
CA GLY A 117 -3.95 -13.72 16.05
C GLY A 117 -4.62 -12.40 15.64
N THR A 118 -5.83 -12.15 16.16
CA THR A 118 -6.56 -10.90 15.92
C THR A 118 -5.84 -9.70 16.53
N ASP A 119 -5.30 -9.83 17.74
CA ASP A 119 -4.55 -8.77 18.40
C ASP A 119 -3.27 -8.39 17.64
N LEU A 120 -2.59 -9.36 17.02
CA LEU A 120 -1.42 -9.10 16.18
C LEU A 120 -1.79 -8.29 14.92
N ILE A 121 -2.89 -8.65 14.25
CA ILE A 121 -3.39 -7.90 13.08
C ILE A 121 -3.80 -6.49 13.50
N LYS A 122 -4.54 -6.37 14.61
CA LYS A 122 -4.97 -5.08 15.18
C LYS A 122 -3.76 -4.18 15.44
N LYS A 123 -2.74 -4.67 16.12
CA LYS A 123 -1.52 -3.92 16.42
C LYS A 123 -0.85 -3.38 15.17
N GLN A 124 -0.74 -4.19 14.12
CA GLN A 124 -0.17 -3.75 12.85
C GLN A 124 -1.05 -2.72 12.15
N CYS A 125 -2.38 -2.90 12.17
CA CYS A 125 -3.31 -1.90 11.63
C CYS A 125 -3.18 -0.55 12.36
N GLU A 126 -3.14 -0.54 13.69
CA GLU A 126 -2.95 0.67 14.50
C GLU A 126 -1.62 1.36 14.16
N TYR A 127 -0.53 0.59 14.11
CA TYR A 127 0.78 1.10 13.71
C TYR A 127 0.74 1.80 12.35
N TRP A 128 0.10 1.20 11.34
CA TRP A 128 0.02 1.82 10.02
C TRP A 128 -0.94 3.01 9.95
N ILE A 129 -2.05 2.99 10.70
CA ILE A 129 -2.96 4.13 10.82
C ILE A 129 -2.23 5.36 11.38
N ASP A 130 -1.37 5.16 12.38
CA ASP A 130 -0.55 6.24 12.95
C ASP A 130 0.48 6.74 11.94
N ASN A 131 1.24 5.82 11.32
CA ASN A 131 2.30 6.18 10.37
C ASN A 131 1.79 6.82 9.07
N MET A 132 0.55 6.54 8.66
CA MET A 132 -0.10 7.19 7.52
C MET A 132 -0.80 8.51 7.90
N GLY A 133 -0.77 8.91 9.17
CA GLY A 133 -1.41 10.16 9.64
C GLY A 133 -2.95 10.10 9.66
N CYS A 134 -3.53 8.90 9.64
CA CYS A 134 -4.98 8.69 9.63
C CYS A 134 -5.59 8.74 11.04
N ALA A 135 -4.78 8.55 12.09
CA ALA A 135 -5.24 8.56 13.47
C ALA A 135 -6.01 9.84 13.82
N GLY A 136 -7.18 9.68 14.46
CA GLY A 136 -8.04 10.80 14.88
C GLY A 136 -8.85 11.50 13.79
N LYS A 137 -8.78 11.05 12.52
CA LYS A 137 -9.49 11.70 11.40
C LYS A 137 -10.96 11.27 11.24
N ALA A 138 -11.45 10.30 12.02
CA ALA A 138 -12.79 9.74 11.85
C ALA A 138 -13.96 10.72 12.16
N GLY A 139 -13.68 11.85 12.81
CA GLY A 139 -14.69 12.87 13.15
C GLY A 139 -14.51 14.20 12.41
N THR A 140 -13.68 14.25 11.37
CA THR A 140 -13.24 15.51 10.74
C THR A 140 -14.00 15.88 9.47
N TYR A 141 -15.26 15.45 9.31
CA TYR A 141 -16.09 15.68 8.13
C TYR A 141 -17.56 15.88 8.49
#